data_AF-A0A6B0B7U6-F1
#
_entry.id   AF-A0A6B0B7U6-F1
#
_cell.length_a   1.000
_cell.length_b   1.000
_cell.length_c   1.000
_cell.angle_alpha   90.00
_cell.angle_beta   90.00
_cell.angle_gamma   90.00
#
_symmetry.space_group_name_H-M   'P 1'
#
loop_
_entity.id
_entity.type
_entity.pdbx_description
1 polymer ?
#
loop_
_entity_poly.entity_id
_entity_poly.type
_entity_poly.pdbx_seq_one_letter_code
_entity_poly.pdbx_strand_id
1 'polypeptide(L)' 'MNWTELSIIINHEAVELATNILENHGSNGVVIEDSDDLINQPEDKYGEIYALKKEDYPDKGVRLKAYFN' A
#
# COMPACT_ATOMS: atom_id res chain seq x y z
N MET A 1 -17.20 -11.32 11.97
CA MET A 1 -16.17 -10.38 12.44
C MET A 1 -16.38 -9.09 11.69
N ASN A 2 -16.59 -8.00 12.41
CA ASN A 2 -16.70 -6.67 11.81
C ASN A 2 -15.31 -6.05 11.87
N TRP A 3 -14.87 -5.46 10.78
CA TRP A 3 -13.62 -4.71 10.71
C TRP A 3 -13.90 -3.39 9.99
N THR A 4 -13.05 -2.40 10.24
CA THR A 4 -13.09 -1.09 9.61
C THR A 4 -11.85 -0.90 8.76
N GLU A 5 -12.03 -0.53 7.49
CA GLU A 5 -10.94 -0.06 6.63
C GLU A 5 -10.73 1.45 6.81
N LEU A 6 -9.48 1.86 6.95
CA LEU A 6 -9.06 3.24 6.72
C LEU A 6 -8.19 3.27 5.47
N SER A 7 -8.66 3.94 4.42
CA SER A 7 -7.89 4.17 3.19
C SER A 7 -7.48 5.63 3.06
N ILE A 8 -6.18 5.87 2.94
CA ILE A 8 -5.58 7.20 2.78
C ILE A 8 -4.56 7.20 1.65
N ILE A 9 -4.42 8.32 0.95
CA ILE A 9 -3.34 8.55 -0.02
C ILE A 9 -2.36 9.54 0.59
N ILE A 10 -1.08 9.19 0.58
CA ILE A 10 0.01 9.99 1.14
C ILE A 10 1.13 10.12 0.11
N ASN A 11 2.06 11.05 0.36
CA ASN A 11 3.29 11.11 -0.43
C ASN A 11 4.23 9.95 -0.05
N HIS A 12 5.08 9.54 -1.00
CA HIS A 12 6.05 8.45 -0.85
C HIS A 12 6.97 8.61 0.36
N GLU A 13 7.45 9.83 0.63
CA GLU A 13 8.35 10.10 1.77
C GLU A 13 7.72 9.86 3.15
N ALA A 14 6.39 9.80 3.22
CA ALA A 14 5.65 9.66 4.47
C ALA A 14 5.22 8.21 4.76
N VAL A 15 5.48 7.25 3.85
CA VAL A 15 4.96 5.87 3.94
C VAL A 15 5.40 5.19 5.23
N GLU A 16 6.69 5.19 5.53
CA GLU A 16 7.22 4.54 6.72
C GLU A 16 6.61 5.13 8.00
N LEU A 17 6.56 6.47 8.10
CA LEU A 17 5.99 7.15 9.26
C LEU A 17 4.49 6.84 9.41
N ALA A 18 3.72 6.92 8.33
CA ALA A 18 2.28 6.69 8.36
C ALA A 18 1.95 5.24 8.70
N THR A 19 2.64 4.27 8.11
CA THR A 19 2.48 2.85 8.45
C THR A 19 2.80 2.59 9.93
N ASN A 20 3.92 3.11 10.43
CA ASN A 20 4.27 3.01 11.84
C ASN A 20 3.18 3.61 12.76
N ILE A 21 2.59 4.75 12.40
CA ILE A 21 1.49 5.33 13.19
C ILE A 21 0.27 4.40 13.19
N LEU A 22 -0.13 3.88 12.02
CA LEU A 22 -1.30 3.02 11.89
C LEU A 22 -1.14 1.71 12.68
N GLU A 23 0.02 1.07 12.58
CA GLU A 23 0.34 -0.16 13.32
C GLU A 23 0.37 0.07 14.83
N ASN A 24 1.07 1.12 15.28
CA ASN A 24 1.15 1.45 16.71
C ASN A 24 -0.19 1.87 17.33
N HIS A 25 -1.17 2.27 16.50
CA HIS A 25 -2.51 2.66 16.95
C HIS A 25 -3.58 1.61 16.66
N GLY A 26 -3.19 0.35 16.51
CA GLY A 26 -4.11 -0.79 16.57
C GLY A 26 -4.54 -1.34 15.23
N SER A 27 -3.89 -0.95 14.13
CA SER A 27 -4.07 -1.64 12.86
C SER A 27 -3.58 -3.09 12.98
N ASN A 28 -4.36 -4.03 12.44
CA ASN A 28 -3.99 -5.43 12.35
C ASN A 28 -3.17 -5.76 11.09
N GLY A 29 -3.03 -4.78 10.18
CA GLY A 29 -2.23 -4.88 8.98
C GLY A 29 -2.43 -3.68 8.08
N VAL A 30 -1.40 -3.30 7.33
CA VAL A 30 -1.44 -2.18 6.39
C VAL A 30 -1.06 -2.68 5.01
N VAL A 31 -1.96 -2.52 4.04
CA VAL A 31 -1.67 -2.73 2.62
C VAL A 31 -1.08 -1.44 2.06
N ILE A 32 -0.03 -1.57 1.25
CA ILE A 32 0.69 -0.48 0.60
C ILE A 32 0.52 -0.66 -0.92
N GLU A 33 -0.05 0.33 -1.59
CA GLU A 33 -0.23 0.37 -3.03
C GLU A 33 0.42 1.63 -3.59
N ASP A 34 1.55 1.48 -4.28
CA ASP A 34 2.39 2.58 -4.75
C ASP A 34 2.11 2.91 -6.23
N SER A 35 1.87 4.18 -6.57
CA SER A 35 1.68 4.62 -7.96
C SER A 35 2.88 4.28 -8.88
N ASP A 36 4.07 4.16 -8.31
CA ASP A 36 5.33 3.97 -9.03
C ASP A 36 5.63 2.50 -9.31
N ASP A 37 4.90 1.55 -8.71
CA ASP A 37 5.05 0.09 -8.95
C ASP A 37 4.79 -0.28 -10.42
N LEU A 38 3.90 0.47 -11.08
CA LEU A 38 3.59 0.28 -12.51
C LEU A 38 4.75 0.67 -13.43
N ILE A 39 5.63 1.55 -12.95
CA ILE A 39 6.78 2.09 -13.69
C ILE A 39 8.03 1.29 -13.33
N ASN A 40 8.22 1.00 -12.04
CA ASN A 40 9.40 0.39 -11.46
C ASN A 40 9.08 -1.04 -10.99
N GLN A 41 8.78 -1.92 -11.94
CA GLN A 41 8.53 -3.32 -11.59
C GLN A 41 9.77 -3.94 -10.92
N PRO A 42 9.58 -4.81 -9.92
CA PRO A 42 10.69 -5.53 -9.31
C PRO A 42 11.49 -6.29 -10.37
N GLU A 43 12.80 -6.37 -10.18
CA GLU A 43 13.66 -7.20 -11.02
C GLU A 43 13.14 -8.64 -11.00
N ASP A 44 12.95 -9.22 -12.19
CA ASP A 44 12.62 -10.63 -12.37
C ASP A 44 13.83 -11.47 -11.91
N LYS A 45 13.68 -12.15 -10.78
CA LYS A 45 14.75 -12.94 -10.15
C LYS A 45 14.55 -14.43 -10.32
N TYR A 46 13.31 -14.88 -10.47
CA TYR A 46 12.94 -16.30 -10.48
C TYR A 46 11.90 -16.65 -11.57
N GLY A 47 11.68 -15.78 -12.55
CA GLY A 47 10.67 -15.92 -13.61
C GLY A 47 9.30 -15.41 -13.19
N GLU A 48 9.25 -14.38 -12.34
CA GLU A 48 7.99 -13.83 -11.83
C GLU A 48 7.18 -13.14 -12.93
N ILE A 49 5.86 -13.38 -12.94
CA ILE A 49 4.93 -12.70 -13.83
C ILE A 49 4.00 -11.84 -12.96
N TYR A 50 4.13 -10.53 -13.09
CA TYR A 50 3.30 -9.57 -12.38
C TYR A 50 2.10 -9.14 -13.23
N ALA A 51 0.88 -9.40 -12.75
CA ALA A 51 -0.36 -9.02 -13.42
C ALA A 51 -0.88 -7.66 -12.93
N LEU A 52 -0.03 -6.63 -13.01
CA LEU A 52 -0.37 -5.29 -12.51
C LEU A 52 -1.36 -4.59 -13.46
N LYS A 53 -2.36 -3.91 -12.88
CA LYS A 53 -3.32 -3.08 -13.63
C LYS A 53 -3.33 -1.68 -13.04
N LYS A 54 -3.41 -0.67 -13.91
CA LYS A 54 -3.38 0.73 -13.47
C LYS A 54 -4.51 1.07 -12.49
N GLU A 55 -5.68 0.48 -12.69
CA GLU A 55 -6.88 0.73 -11.87
C GLU A 55 -6.73 0.25 -10.41
N ASP A 56 -5.78 -0.64 -10.15
CA ASP A 56 -5.54 -1.20 -8.82
C ASP A 56 -4.66 -0.30 -7.94
N TYR A 57 -4.11 0.80 -8.49
CA TYR A 57 -3.16 1.71 -7.83
C TYR A 57 -3.69 3.15 -7.79
N PRO A 58 -3.22 4.00 -6.86
CA PRO A 58 -3.54 5.43 -6.90
C PRO A 58 -2.88 6.12 -8.11
N ASP A 59 -3.51 7.17 -8.63
CA ASP A 59 -2.94 7.96 -9.73
C ASP A 59 -1.62 8.68 -9.35
N LYS A 60 -1.44 8.97 -8.05
CA LYS A 60 -0.24 9.60 -7.49
C LYS A 60 -0.07 9.22 -6.02
N GLY A 61 1.18 9.02 -5.61
CA GLY A 61 1.54 8.78 -4.22
C GLY A 61 1.29 7.32 -3.84
N VAL A 62 1.13 7.08 -2.55
CA VAL A 62 0.96 5.74 -2.00
C VAL A 62 -0.36 5.66 -1.26
N ARG A 63 -1.19 4.68 -1.61
CA ARG A 63 -2.43 4.39 -0.91
C ARG A 63 -2.13 3.37 0.18
N LEU A 64 -2.41 3.75 1.43
CA LEU A 64 -2.39 2.84 2.57
C LEU A 64 -3.81 2.40 2.89
N LYS A 65 -4.02 1.11 3.12
CA LYS A 65 -5.28 0.56 3.66
C LYS A 65 -4.98 -0.17 4.97
N ALA A 66 -5.42 0.42 6.08
CA ALA A 66 -5.29 -0.15 7.42
C ALA A 66 -6.60 -0.78 7.87
N TYR A 67 -6.51 -1.90 8.61
CA TYR A 67 -7.66 -2.69 9.03
C TYR A 67 -7.72 -2.77 10.55
N PHE A 68 -8.84 -2.38 11.13
CA PHE A 68 -9.08 -2.37 12.58
C PHE A 68 -10.25 -3.29 12.93
N ASN A 69 -10.14 -4.06 14.01
CA ASN A 69 -11.21 -4.93 14.53
C ASN A 69 -11.97 -4.30 15.71
#